data_AF-A0A660U9U5-F1
#
_entry.id   AF-A0A660U9U5-F1
#
_cell.length_a   1.000
_cell.length_b   1.000
_cell.length_c   1.000
_cell.angle_alpha   90.00
_cell.angle_beta   90.00
_cell.angle_gamma   90.00
#
_symmetry.space_group_name_H-M   'P 1'
#
loop_
_entity.id
_entity.type
_entity.pdbx_description
1 polymer ?
#
loop_
_entity_poly.entity_id
_entity_poly.type
_entity_poly.pdbx_seq_one_letter_code
_entity_poly.pdbx_strand_id
1 'polypeptide(L)'
;MKLSTVALMIFLTANAWGSLSFRDDFSGYLDGSTGEPNWEPLSIGWRVEGGRYLNDEPVRCFTLVKPIPYARKLIVEATLRIEGKVSDGWKVAGVVVYRDGRNYWHLALVESPDSQGARHFFELQEMFQGRWLAQGLPETKLTPEESFNPGIEWEYGKP
;
A
#
# COMPACT_ATOMS: atom_id res chain seq x y z
N MET A 1 -45.76 46.13 10.36
CA MET A 1 -44.92 45.04 10.90
C MET A 1 -44.75 44.01 9.77
N LYS A 2 -43.59 44.00 9.09
CA LYS A 2 -43.33 43.12 7.94
C LYS A 2 -42.72 41.81 8.47
N LEU A 3 -43.39 40.69 8.22
CA LEU A 3 -42.86 39.35 8.45
C LEU A 3 -41.95 38.98 7.27
N SER A 4 -40.69 38.68 7.55
CA SER A 4 -39.73 38.12 6.59
C SER A 4 -39.67 36.61 6.83
N THR A 5 -40.10 35.82 5.85
CA THR A 5 -39.88 34.36 5.85
C THR A 5 -38.46 34.07 5.39
N VAL A 6 -37.65 33.44 6.24
CA VAL A 6 -36.34 32.88 5.86
C VAL A 6 -36.57 31.43 5.42
N ALA A 7 -36.37 31.13 4.15
CA ALA A 7 -36.30 29.76 3.66
C ALA A 7 -34.87 29.24 3.87
N LEU A 8 -34.69 28.35 4.86
CA LEU A 8 -33.45 27.62 5.05
C LEU A 8 -33.49 26.37 4.14
N MET A 9 -32.81 26.45 2.99
CA MET A 9 -32.60 25.28 2.13
C MET A 9 -31.38 24.51 2.66
N ILE A 10 -31.63 23.49 3.50
CA ILE A 10 -30.60 22.54 3.89
C ILE A 10 -30.45 21.54 2.75
N PHE A 11 -29.37 21.63 1.97
CA PHE A 11 -28.93 20.49 1.17
C PHE A 11 -28.32 19.46 2.13
N LEU A 12 -29.16 18.54 2.61
CA LEU A 12 -28.67 17.26 3.12
C LEU A 12 -28.21 16.48 1.89
N THR A 13 -26.94 16.64 1.49
CA THR A 13 -26.31 15.62 0.68
C THR A 13 -26.22 14.39 1.57
N ALA A 14 -27.15 13.46 1.36
CA ALA A 14 -26.96 12.09 1.79
C ALA A 14 -25.66 11.62 1.12
N ASN A 15 -24.54 11.67 1.83
CA ASN A 15 -23.37 10.91 1.45
C ASN A 15 -23.87 9.47 1.41
N ALA A 16 -24.10 8.95 0.21
CA ALA A 16 -24.23 7.52 0.01
C ALA A 16 -22.97 6.91 0.64
N TRP A 17 -23.10 6.32 1.81
CA TRP A 17 -22.09 5.47 2.41
C TRP A 17 -22.04 4.18 1.57
N GLY A 18 -21.60 4.32 0.32
CA GLY A 18 -21.27 3.20 -0.54
C GLY A 18 -19.87 2.75 -0.17
N SER A 19 -19.69 1.45 0.01
CA SER A 19 -18.36 0.85 -0.05
C SER A 19 -17.83 1.05 -1.46
N LEU A 20 -16.76 1.83 -1.62
CA LEU A 20 -16.03 1.86 -2.87
C LEU A 20 -15.10 0.66 -2.92
N SER A 21 -15.18 -0.11 -4.00
CA SER A 21 -14.29 -1.24 -4.27
C SER A 21 -13.52 -1.00 -5.56
N PHE A 22 -12.23 -1.29 -5.54
CA PHE A 22 -11.38 -1.32 -6.73
C PHE A 22 -10.68 -2.68 -6.75
N ARG A 23 -10.68 -3.33 -7.91
CA ARG A 23 -9.97 -4.59 -8.16
C ARG A 23 -9.34 -4.49 -9.54
N ASP A 24 -8.11 -4.96 -9.63
CA ASP A 24 -7.35 -4.94 -10.87
C ASP A 24 -6.57 -6.24 -11.01
N ASP A 25 -6.66 -6.86 -12.18
CA ASP A 25 -5.85 -8.02 -12.56
C ASP A 25 -4.80 -7.67 -13.62
N PHE A 26 -4.69 -6.38 -13.96
CA PHE A 26 -3.79 -5.80 -14.94
C PHE A 26 -3.96 -6.29 -16.39
N SER A 27 -4.95 -7.14 -16.68
CA SER A 27 -5.19 -7.66 -18.04
C SER A 27 -5.70 -6.60 -19.02
N GLY A 28 -6.25 -5.50 -18.51
CA GLY A 28 -6.79 -4.39 -19.29
C GLY A 28 -5.75 -3.38 -19.82
N TYR A 29 -4.48 -3.56 -19.48
CA TYR A 29 -3.42 -2.61 -19.84
C TYR A 29 -2.52 -3.15 -20.94
N LEU A 30 -1.94 -2.24 -21.71
CA LEU A 30 -0.91 -2.58 -22.69
C LEU A 30 0.41 -2.88 -21.98
N ASP A 31 1.18 -3.81 -22.55
CA ASP A 31 2.56 -4.07 -22.13
C ASP A 31 3.40 -2.79 -22.22
N GLY A 32 4.21 -2.55 -21.18
CA GLY A 32 5.02 -1.35 -21.01
C GLY A 32 4.26 -0.13 -20.48
N SER A 33 2.94 -0.19 -20.31
CA SER A 33 2.19 0.91 -19.69
C SER A 33 2.43 0.96 -18.18
N THR A 34 2.21 2.14 -17.59
CA THR A 34 2.37 2.40 -16.15
C THR A 34 1.12 2.11 -15.31
N GLY A 35 0.11 1.47 -15.88
CA GLY A 35 -1.18 1.21 -15.21
C GLY A 35 -2.16 2.39 -15.21
N GLU A 36 -1.90 3.42 -16.02
CA GLU A 36 -2.85 4.54 -16.23
C GLU A 36 -4.17 4.08 -16.85
N PRO A 37 -5.32 4.64 -16.43
CA PRO A 37 -5.46 5.82 -15.56
C PRO A 37 -5.56 5.51 -14.07
N ASN A 38 -5.63 4.24 -13.67
CA ASN A 38 -5.98 3.87 -12.28
C ASN A 38 -4.79 3.86 -11.33
N TRP A 39 -3.58 3.63 -11.85
CA TRP A 39 -2.35 3.58 -11.05
C TRP A 39 -1.50 4.82 -11.30
N GLU A 40 -0.89 5.31 -10.23
CA GLU A 40 0.04 6.43 -10.22
C GLU A 40 1.37 5.96 -9.62
N PRO A 41 2.33 5.57 -10.47
CA PRO A 41 3.68 5.28 -10.03
C PRO A 41 4.35 6.51 -9.44
N LEU A 42 5.06 6.34 -8.32
CA LEU A 42 5.92 7.37 -7.73
C LEU A 42 7.40 7.17 -8.11
N SER A 43 7.66 6.27 -9.06
CA SER A 43 8.99 5.96 -9.64
C SER A 43 8.83 5.44 -11.08
N ILE A 44 9.94 5.28 -11.80
CA ILE A 44 9.93 4.99 -13.24
C ILE A 44 9.95 3.49 -13.60
N GLY A 45 10.22 2.60 -12.64
CA GLY A 45 10.35 1.16 -12.89
C GLY A 45 9.05 0.38 -12.97
N TRP A 46 7.92 1.02 -12.65
CA TRP A 46 6.61 0.38 -12.69
C TRP A 46 6.10 0.19 -14.11
N ARG A 47 5.67 -1.02 -14.43
CA ARG A 47 5.14 -1.36 -15.75
C ARG A 47 4.21 -2.57 -15.71
N VAL A 48 3.27 -2.63 -16.64
CA VAL A 48 2.49 -3.85 -16.91
C VAL A 48 3.21 -4.69 -17.96
N GLU A 49 3.36 -5.98 -17.73
CA GLU A 49 3.85 -6.96 -18.71
C GLU A 49 3.12 -8.29 -18.58
N GLY A 50 2.46 -8.72 -19.66
CA GLY A 50 1.72 -9.98 -19.70
C GLY A 50 0.63 -10.07 -18.64
N GLY A 51 -0.08 -8.97 -18.38
CA GLY A 51 -1.12 -8.90 -17.35
C GLY A 51 -0.61 -8.92 -15.91
N ARG A 52 0.64 -8.50 -15.67
CA ARG A 52 1.23 -8.39 -14.33
C ARG A 52 1.83 -7.01 -14.13
N TYR A 53 1.72 -6.45 -12.93
CA TYR A 53 2.33 -5.17 -12.59
C TYR A 53 3.65 -5.39 -11.87
N LEU A 54 4.74 -4.91 -12.49
CA LEU A 54 6.11 -5.23 -12.13
C LEU A 54 6.87 -3.98 -11.71
N ASN A 55 7.83 -4.17 -10.80
CA ASN A 55 8.88 -3.21 -10.48
C ASN A 55 10.15 -3.98 -10.09
N ASP A 56 11.31 -3.50 -10.54
CA ASP A 56 12.63 -4.09 -10.32
C ASP A 56 13.68 -3.05 -9.89
N GLU A 57 13.25 -1.88 -9.43
CA GLU A 57 14.17 -0.84 -8.97
C GLU A 57 14.83 -1.25 -7.65
N PRO A 58 16.16 -1.09 -7.48
CA PRO A 58 16.87 -1.46 -6.26
C PRO A 58 16.75 -0.39 -5.16
N VAL A 59 15.66 0.36 -5.17
CA VAL A 59 15.36 1.44 -4.22
C VAL A 59 13.91 1.37 -3.79
N ARG A 60 13.57 2.07 -2.71
CA ARG A 60 12.19 2.10 -2.22
C ARG A 60 11.30 2.88 -3.20
N CYS A 61 10.36 2.17 -3.81
CA CYS A 61 9.40 2.71 -4.74
C CYS A 61 7.96 2.47 -4.26
N PHE A 62 7.03 3.31 -4.72
CA PHE A 62 5.61 3.20 -4.40
C PHE A 62 4.78 3.42 -5.66
N THR A 63 3.56 2.91 -5.64
CA THR A 63 2.53 3.15 -6.66
C THR A 63 1.19 3.30 -5.94
N LEU A 64 0.36 4.23 -6.39
CA LEU A 64 -0.92 4.58 -5.74
C LEU A 64 -2.10 4.22 -6.63
N VAL A 65 -3.19 3.75 -6.01
CA VAL A 65 -4.48 3.53 -6.67
C VAL A 65 -5.28 4.84 -6.62
N LYS A 66 -5.51 5.47 -7.77
CA LYS A 66 -6.18 6.78 -7.87
C LYS A 66 -7.68 6.74 -7.56
N PRO A 67 -8.44 5.69 -7.95
CA PRO A 67 -9.88 5.67 -7.68
C PRO A 67 -10.24 5.65 -6.19
N ILE A 68 -9.36 5.21 -5.28
CA ILE A 68 -9.67 5.04 -3.86
C ILE A 68 -9.28 6.31 -3.06
N PRO A 69 -10.23 7.04 -2.47
CA PRO A 69 -9.93 8.18 -1.61
C PRO A 69 -9.50 7.71 -0.21
N TYR A 70 -9.04 8.66 0.62
CA TYR A 70 -8.85 8.39 2.04
C TYR A 70 -10.14 7.92 2.70
N ALA A 71 -10.03 6.85 3.48
CA ALA A 71 -11.14 6.21 4.14
C ALA A 71 -10.84 5.98 5.63
N ARG A 72 -11.89 5.94 6.45
CA ARG A 72 -11.78 5.54 7.87
C ARG A 72 -11.58 4.04 8.06
N LYS A 73 -12.05 3.25 7.11
CA LYS A 73 -11.91 1.79 7.06
C LYS A 73 -11.53 1.41 5.64
N LEU A 74 -10.43 0.67 5.50
CA LEU A 74 -9.93 0.18 4.23
C LEU A 74 -9.63 -1.31 4.39
N ILE A 75 -9.95 -2.09 3.36
CA ILE A 75 -9.51 -3.48 3.22
C ILE A 75 -8.64 -3.50 1.98
N VAL A 76 -7.40 -3.97 2.12
CA VAL A 76 -6.43 -4.06 1.04
C VAL A 76 -5.95 -5.50 0.95
N GLU A 77 -6.04 -6.07 -0.23
CA GLU A 77 -5.57 -7.41 -0.55
C GLU A 77 -4.81 -7.36 -1.87
N ALA A 78 -3.69 -8.07 -1.95
CA ALA A 78 -2.90 -8.20 -3.16
C ALA A 78 -2.29 -9.60 -3.25
N THR A 79 -2.13 -10.09 -4.47
CA THR A 79 -1.36 -11.31 -4.76
C THR A 79 0.03 -10.88 -5.22
N LEU A 80 1.07 -11.26 -4.48
CA LEU A 80 2.45 -10.88 -4.77
C LEU A 80 3.27 -12.12 -5.06
N ARG A 81 3.98 -12.12 -6.19
CA ARG A 81 4.94 -13.16 -6.54
C ARG A 81 6.32 -12.52 -6.67
N ILE A 82 7.23 -12.86 -5.76
CA ILE A 82 8.61 -12.35 -5.81
C ILE A 82 9.41 -13.27 -6.72
N GLU A 83 9.95 -12.74 -7.83
CA GLU A 83 10.68 -13.55 -8.81
C GLU A 83 12.16 -13.74 -8.45
N GLY A 84 12.75 -12.77 -7.75
CA GLY A 84 14.16 -12.75 -7.40
C GLY A 84 14.53 -11.50 -6.61
N LYS A 85 15.83 -11.31 -6.39
CA LYS A 85 16.40 -10.14 -5.70
C LYS A 85 17.20 -9.25 -6.65
N VAL A 86 17.20 -7.95 -6.34
CA VAL A 86 17.94 -6.92 -7.07
C VAL A 86 19.05 -6.26 -6.24
N SER A 87 19.22 -6.67 -4.97
CA SER A 87 20.30 -6.22 -4.09
C SER A 87 20.62 -7.29 -3.03
N ASP A 88 21.71 -7.13 -2.27
CA ASP A 88 22.07 -8.00 -1.13
C ASP A 88 21.55 -7.46 0.21
N GLY A 89 20.94 -6.27 0.20
CA GLY A 89 20.40 -5.59 1.37
C GLY A 89 19.03 -6.10 1.80
N TRP A 90 18.31 -5.28 2.55
CA TRP A 90 16.90 -5.52 2.86
C TRP A 90 16.07 -5.49 1.57
N LYS A 91 15.31 -6.55 1.31
CA LYS A 91 14.33 -6.58 0.20
C LYS A 91 12.93 -6.64 0.79
N VAL A 92 12.05 -5.79 0.26
CA VAL A 92 10.70 -5.59 0.77
C VAL A 92 9.75 -5.42 -0.40
N ALA A 93 8.65 -6.17 -0.40
CA ALA A 93 7.56 -6.03 -1.35
C ALA A 93 6.23 -6.26 -0.62
N GLY A 94 5.22 -5.42 -0.88
CA GLY A 94 4.03 -5.42 -0.05
C GLY A 94 2.95 -4.45 -0.50
N VAL A 95 1.95 -4.32 0.36
CA VAL A 95 0.91 -3.28 0.25
C VAL A 95 1.19 -2.16 1.24
N VAL A 96 0.77 -0.95 0.89
CA VAL A 96 1.02 0.25 1.70
C VAL A 96 -0.27 1.05 1.89
N VAL A 97 -0.50 1.52 3.11
CA VAL A 97 -1.41 2.64 3.37
C VAL A 97 -0.54 3.89 3.41
N TYR A 98 -0.59 4.66 2.32
CA TYR A 98 0.37 5.71 2.03
C TYR A 98 -0.27 7.10 2.12
N ARG A 99 0.37 8.01 2.84
CA ARG A 99 0.09 9.46 2.76
C ARG A 99 1.21 10.19 2.03
N ASP A 100 2.45 9.93 2.43
CA ASP A 100 3.66 10.48 1.82
C ASP A 100 4.89 9.64 2.21
N GLY A 101 6.07 9.96 1.66
CA GLY A 101 7.31 9.21 1.92
C GLY A 101 7.82 9.25 3.37
N ARG A 102 7.18 10.04 4.24
CA ARG A 102 7.47 10.18 5.66
C ARG A 102 6.32 9.67 6.54
N ASN A 103 5.20 9.27 5.97
CA ASN A 103 4.00 8.84 6.68
C ASN A 103 3.31 7.71 5.91
N TYR A 104 3.59 6.47 6.30
CA TYR A 104 2.94 5.30 5.73
C TYR A 104 3.03 4.10 6.67
N TRP A 105 2.10 3.17 6.50
CA TRP A 105 2.18 1.82 7.06
C TRP A 105 2.31 0.85 5.91
N HIS A 106 3.12 -0.19 6.07
CA HIS A 106 3.19 -1.26 5.07
C HIS A 106 2.98 -2.63 5.71
N LEU A 107 2.38 -3.54 4.94
CA LEU A 107 2.36 -4.97 5.22
C LEU A 107 3.14 -5.64 4.10
N ALA A 108 4.24 -6.31 4.44
CA ALA A 108 5.22 -6.71 3.43
C ALA A 108 5.79 -8.11 3.64
N LEU A 109 6.15 -8.71 2.51
CA LEU A 109 7.12 -9.80 2.39
C LEU A 109 8.52 -9.20 2.50
N VAL A 110 9.33 -9.73 3.40
CA VAL A 110 10.69 -9.26 3.67
C VAL A 110 11.68 -10.40 3.50
N GLU A 111 12.78 -10.12 2.79
CA GLU A 111 14.01 -10.90 2.87
C GLU A 111 15.05 -10.07 3.63
N SER A 112 15.62 -10.65 4.70
CA SER A 112 16.74 -10.03 5.41
C SER A 112 17.99 -9.92 4.53
N PRO A 113 18.96 -9.06 4.85
CA PRO A 113 20.21 -9.02 4.11
C PRO A 113 20.89 -10.38 4.01
N ASP A 114 21.65 -10.59 2.94
CA ASP A 114 22.41 -11.82 2.70
C ASP A 114 23.34 -12.14 3.87
N SER A 115 23.97 -11.10 4.43
CA SER A 115 24.85 -11.20 5.61
C SER A 115 24.12 -11.65 6.89
N GLN A 116 22.78 -11.67 6.88
CA GLN A 116 21.92 -12.15 7.96
C GLN A 116 21.19 -13.45 7.58
N GLY A 117 21.63 -14.12 6.53
CA GLY A 117 21.14 -15.43 6.11
C GLY A 117 19.91 -15.40 5.21
N ALA A 118 19.57 -14.25 4.60
CA ALA A 118 18.48 -14.14 3.62
C ALA A 118 17.15 -14.77 4.09
N ARG A 119 16.76 -14.51 5.35
CA ARG A 119 15.55 -15.08 5.95
C ARG A 119 14.30 -14.40 5.39
N HIS A 120 13.27 -15.19 5.11
CA HIS A 120 12.00 -14.73 4.58
C HIS A 120 10.95 -14.63 5.70
N PHE A 121 10.32 -13.48 5.85
CA PHE A 121 9.28 -13.27 6.84
C PHE A 121 8.30 -12.18 6.42
N PHE A 122 7.23 -12.02 7.21
CA PHE A 122 6.21 -11.00 7.04
C PHE A 122 6.40 -9.91 8.09
N GLU A 123 6.17 -8.65 7.71
CA GLU A 123 6.19 -7.55 8.66
C GLU A 123 5.04 -6.56 8.46
N LEU A 124 4.65 -5.93 9.56
CA LEU A 124 3.83 -4.72 9.57
C LEU A 124 4.64 -3.63 10.27
N GLN A 125 5.06 -2.62 9.51
CA GLN A 125 5.86 -1.51 10.05
C GLN A 125 5.27 -0.14 9.74
N GLU A 126 5.60 0.81 10.61
CA GLU A 126 5.21 2.20 10.49
C GLU A 126 6.41 3.09 10.17
N MET A 127 6.23 3.95 9.15
CA MET A 127 6.98 5.18 8.97
C MET A 127 6.12 6.32 9.51
N PHE A 128 6.51 6.93 10.63
CA PHE A 128 5.80 8.05 11.23
C PHE A 128 6.67 9.31 11.27
N GLN A 129 6.24 10.37 10.58
CA GLN A 129 6.97 11.64 10.48
C GLN A 129 8.43 11.53 10.02
N GLY A 130 8.76 10.49 9.24
CA GLY A 130 10.10 10.20 8.74
C GLY A 130 10.94 9.30 9.67
N ARG A 131 10.35 8.77 10.75
CA ARG A 131 10.98 7.76 11.60
C ARG A 131 10.57 6.38 11.17
N TRP A 132 11.55 5.58 10.76
CA TRP A 132 11.34 4.18 10.40
C TRP A 132 11.26 3.29 11.64
N LEU A 133 10.43 2.24 11.60
CA LEU A 133 10.13 1.35 12.73
C LEU A 133 9.57 2.12 13.93
N ALA A 134 8.72 3.12 13.67
CA ALA A 134 8.24 4.04 14.70
C ALA A 134 7.48 3.32 15.83
N GLN A 135 6.82 2.21 15.55
CA GLN A 135 6.12 1.43 16.57
C GLN A 135 7.06 0.73 17.57
N GLY A 136 8.36 0.66 17.28
CA GLY A 136 9.38 0.20 18.23
C GLY A 136 9.84 1.28 19.22
N LEU A 137 9.51 2.55 18.98
CA LEU A 137 9.99 3.68 19.77
C LEU A 137 8.99 4.08 20.86
N PRO A 138 9.44 4.38 22.11
CA PRO A 138 8.56 4.72 23.21
C PRO A 138 7.57 5.86 22.91
N GLU A 139 8.01 6.88 22.15
CA GLU A 139 7.19 8.07 21.88
C GLU A 139 6.05 7.84 20.87
N THR A 140 6.16 6.80 20.04
CA THR A 140 5.27 6.57 18.89
C THR A 140 4.63 5.18 18.91
N LYS A 141 5.01 4.33 19.86
CA LYS A 141 4.49 2.97 20.00
C LYS A 141 2.99 2.98 20.31
N LEU A 142 2.24 2.38 19.40
CA LEU A 142 0.83 2.06 19.61
C LEU A 142 0.67 0.77 20.43
N THR A 143 -0.51 0.62 21.04
CA THR A 143 -0.87 -0.64 21.71
C THR A 143 -1.30 -1.65 20.64
N PRO A 144 -0.61 -2.80 20.50
CA PRO A 144 -1.06 -3.84 19.57
C PRO A 144 -2.39 -4.42 20.08
N GLU A 145 -3.41 -4.43 19.24
CA GLU A 145 -4.66 -5.13 19.53
C GLU A 145 -4.54 -6.63 19.26
N GLU A 146 -3.83 -6.98 18.19
CA GLU A 146 -3.62 -8.35 17.75
C GLU A 146 -2.17 -8.58 17.34
N SER A 147 -1.70 -9.82 17.50
CA SER A 147 -0.42 -10.29 16.98
C SER A 147 -0.68 -11.41 15.97
N PHE A 148 -0.04 -11.32 14.81
CA PHE A 148 -0.16 -12.32 13.76
C PHE A 148 1.21 -12.92 13.46
N ASN A 149 1.29 -14.25 13.51
CA ASN A 149 2.41 -15.01 12.97
C ASN A 149 1.82 -16.13 12.12
N PRO A 150 1.98 -16.08 10.78
CA PRO A 150 1.34 -17.06 9.92
C PRO A 150 2.00 -18.44 10.00
N GLY A 151 3.14 -18.59 10.69
CA GLY A 151 3.87 -19.85 10.81
C GLY A 151 4.42 -20.37 9.48
N ILE A 152 4.40 -19.53 8.45
CA ILE A 152 4.92 -19.81 7.11
C ILE A 152 5.93 -18.72 6.75
N GLU A 153 6.88 -19.09 5.91
CA GLU A 153 7.76 -18.17 5.22
C GLU A 153 7.29 -18.07 3.77
N TRP A 154 7.46 -16.91 3.14
CA TRP A 154 7.19 -16.76 1.72
C TRP A 154 8.35 -17.36 0.90
N GLU A 155 8.11 -17.72 -0.34
CA GLU A 155 9.12 -18.30 -1.22
C GLU A 155 9.15 -17.60 -2.58
N TYR A 156 10.32 -17.56 -3.22
CA TYR A 156 10.43 -17.08 -4.59
C TYR A 156 9.54 -17.88 -5.55
N GLY A 157 8.96 -17.17 -6.52
CA GLY A 157 8.12 -17.76 -7.55
C GLY A 157 6.78 -18.30 -7.06
N LYS A 158 6.41 -18.08 -5.79
CA LYS A 158 5.09 -18.42 -5.23
C LYS A 158 4.30 -17.16 -4.88
N PRO A 159 2.97 -17.16 -5.10
CA PRO A 159 2.06 -16.14 -4.58
C PRO A 159 1.94 -16.15 -3.05
#